data_AF-A0A3N4HT97-F1
#
_entry.id   AF-A0A3N4HT97-F1
#
_cell.length_a   1.000
_cell.length_b   1.000
_cell.length_c   1.000
_cell.angle_alpha   90.00
_cell.angle_beta   90.00
_cell.angle_gamma   90.00
#
_symmetry.space_group_name_H-M   'P 1'
#
loop_
_entity.id
_entity.type
_entity.pdbx_description
1 polymer ?
#
loop_
_entity_poly.entity_id
_entity_poly.type
_entity_poly.pdbx_seq_one_letter_code
_entity_poly.pdbx_strand_id
1 'polypeptide(L)'
;MMNHTWIMRLTILLYAGISLGLPQDPSLIGKQELFMDDFIGLMYRINQDLVPTTSYTLKQWEFGAQVPSTCFDIAVREKGCAVDALEVWDITYSDCPGVPTTVCRCNNAQVPIETIAKRIGQIPVKGRQYTRYWYILPKTGRDCDAYTDIGTNDIVLQGDCTSLYIYLHEAAHVLECGGVHAVDKVGEKGCYSHSAEWKRLVDMDTCVPQISAKKTYTETYAEAATLAAYDVNIAKIPTLGCMKNLMGKVMEHVVEKNGSPFKYVAGAVCDVHLPKDPLVCVGDAARAAGKCKDAIVPRAPAWRSRRPVLADSY
;
A
#
# COMPACT_ATOMS: atom_id res chain seq x y z
N MET A 1 7.78 -12.24 58.17
CA MET A 1 6.64 -12.12 57.24
C MET A 1 6.90 -10.92 56.34
N MET A 2 7.47 -11.15 55.15
CA MET A 2 7.74 -10.09 54.17
C MET A 2 6.69 -10.22 53.06
N ASN A 3 5.87 -9.17 52.89
CA ASN A 3 4.91 -9.07 51.81
C ASN A 3 5.63 -8.67 50.51
N HIS A 4 5.52 -9.51 49.48
CA HIS A 4 5.89 -9.17 48.11
C HIS A 4 4.67 -8.58 47.38
N THR A 5 4.66 -7.28 47.16
CA THR A 5 3.82 -6.62 46.15
C THR A 5 4.58 -6.56 44.84
N TRP A 6 4.14 -7.32 43.85
CA TRP A 6 4.62 -7.21 42.47
C TRP A 6 3.96 -6.00 41.80
N ILE A 7 4.73 -4.95 41.57
CA ILE A 7 4.34 -3.85 40.67
C ILE A 7 4.75 -4.27 39.26
N MET A 8 3.77 -4.66 38.44
CA MET A 8 3.95 -4.80 37.00
C MET A 8 4.29 -3.41 36.42
N ARG A 9 5.54 -3.20 36.04
CA ARG A 9 5.93 -2.03 35.23
C ARG A 9 5.42 -2.25 33.81
N LEU A 10 4.38 -1.51 33.45
CA LEU A 10 3.90 -1.37 32.08
C LEU A 10 4.97 -0.61 31.28
N THR A 11 5.77 -1.31 30.49
CA THR A 11 6.72 -0.68 29.56
C THR A 11 5.92 -0.16 28.36
N ILE A 12 5.64 1.13 28.34
CA ILE A 12 5.10 1.83 27.17
C ILE A 12 6.21 1.87 26.12
N LEU A 13 6.12 1.00 25.11
CA LEU A 13 6.94 1.06 23.90
C LEU A 13 6.33 2.13 22.99
N LEU A 14 6.92 3.32 22.98
CA LEU A 14 6.68 4.35 21.97
C LEU A 14 7.17 3.81 20.61
N TYR A 15 6.26 3.30 19.79
CA TYR A 15 6.52 3.05 18.37
C TYR A 15 6.41 4.38 17.63
N ALA A 16 7.50 5.13 17.59
CA ALA A 16 7.65 6.23 16.64
C ALA A 16 8.04 5.62 15.28
N GLY A 17 7.06 5.32 14.44
CA GLY A 17 7.31 5.08 13.02
C GLY A 17 7.91 6.35 12.42
N ILE A 18 9.22 6.34 12.14
CA ILE A 18 9.91 7.44 11.47
C ILE A 18 9.49 7.41 10.00
N SER A 19 8.36 8.04 9.71
CA SER A 19 7.95 8.42 8.37
C SER A 19 8.64 9.76 8.06
N LEU A 20 9.40 9.80 6.96
CA LEU A 20 10.14 10.99 6.51
C LEU A 20 9.21 12.21 6.47
N GLY A 21 9.66 13.31 7.08
CA GLY A 21 8.84 14.44 7.50
C GLY A 21 8.24 15.28 6.36
N LEU A 22 7.09 14.85 5.84
CA LEU A 22 6.21 15.77 5.12
C LEU A 22 5.67 16.83 6.11
N PRO A 23 5.67 18.12 5.74
CA PRO A 23 5.11 19.16 6.59
C PRO A 23 3.62 18.87 6.81
N GLN A 24 3.19 18.87 8.08
CA GLN A 24 1.78 18.72 8.43
C GLN A 24 0.97 19.91 7.92
N ASP A 25 -0.20 19.65 7.34
CA ASP A 25 -1.11 20.73 6.95
C ASP A 25 -1.67 21.44 8.20
N PRO A 26 -1.50 22.77 8.34
CA PRO A 26 -1.96 23.51 9.51
C PRO A 26 -3.45 23.32 9.85
N SER A 27 -4.30 23.05 8.85
CA SER A 27 -5.74 22.81 9.06
C SER A 27 -6.03 21.50 9.82
N LEU A 28 -5.08 20.56 9.83
CA LEU A 28 -5.23 19.23 10.40
C LEU A 28 -4.63 19.12 11.81
N ILE A 29 -3.68 19.99 12.17
CA ILE A 29 -2.94 19.95 13.46
C ILE A 29 -3.90 19.99 14.66
N GLY A 30 -5.00 20.74 14.57
CA GLY A 30 -5.98 20.93 15.65
C GLY A 30 -7.06 19.85 15.77
N LYS A 31 -7.15 18.90 14.84
CA LYS A 31 -8.24 17.90 14.84
C LYS A 31 -8.02 16.85 15.93
N GLN A 32 -9.10 16.36 16.53
CA GLN A 32 -9.01 15.25 17.47
C GLN A 32 -8.62 13.97 16.71
N GLU A 33 -7.67 13.21 17.24
CA GLU A 33 -7.38 11.86 16.76
C GLU A 33 -8.33 10.90 17.44
N LEU A 34 -9.00 10.08 16.65
CA LEU A 34 -9.97 9.18 17.21
C LEU A 34 -9.33 7.95 17.83
N PHE A 35 -8.24 7.49 17.24
CA PHE A 35 -7.48 6.35 17.68
C PHE A 35 -6.03 6.80 17.93
N MET A 36 -5.80 7.44 19.08
CA MET A 36 -4.55 8.17 19.35
C MET A 36 -3.27 7.34 19.22
N ASP A 37 -3.28 6.03 19.50
CA ASP A 37 -2.06 5.19 19.43
C ASP A 37 -2.34 3.72 19.03
N ASP A 38 -3.61 3.40 18.78
CA ASP A 38 -4.07 2.03 18.83
C ASP A 38 -5.06 1.77 17.71
N PHE A 39 -5.00 2.52 16.60
CA PHE A 39 -5.79 2.22 15.43
C PHE A 39 -5.29 0.94 14.79
N ILE A 40 -4.01 0.89 14.46
CA ILE A 40 -3.36 -0.34 14.00
C ILE A 40 -3.58 -1.45 15.04
N GLY A 41 -3.42 -1.17 16.33
CA GLY A 41 -3.73 -2.12 17.40
C GLY A 41 -5.20 -2.56 17.45
N LEU A 42 -6.17 -1.66 17.23
CA LEU A 42 -7.59 -1.94 17.10
C LEU A 42 -7.87 -2.79 15.86
N MET A 43 -7.19 -2.52 14.75
CA MET A 43 -7.31 -3.24 13.49
C MET A 43 -6.57 -4.59 13.53
N TYR A 44 -5.61 -4.76 14.43
CA TYR A 44 -5.04 -6.06 14.82
C TYR A 44 -5.97 -6.81 15.77
N ARG A 45 -6.65 -6.11 16.70
CA ARG A 45 -7.63 -6.69 17.64
C ARG A 45 -8.91 -7.14 16.93
N ILE A 46 -9.37 -6.34 15.97
CA ILE A 46 -10.33 -6.76 14.97
C ILE A 46 -9.59 -7.82 14.17
N ASN A 47 -9.98 -9.08 14.32
CA ASN A 47 -9.25 -10.18 13.72
C ASN A 47 -9.30 -10.04 12.18
N GLN A 48 -8.28 -9.43 11.60
CA GLN A 48 -8.11 -9.21 10.16
C GLN A 48 -8.12 -10.52 9.36
N ASP A 49 -7.88 -11.66 10.01
CA ASP A 49 -8.01 -12.97 9.38
C ASP A 49 -9.47 -13.44 9.26
N LEU A 50 -10.44 -12.69 9.81
CA LEU A 50 -11.86 -12.86 9.52
C LEU A 50 -12.24 -12.34 8.13
N VAL A 51 -11.41 -11.50 7.51
CA VAL A 51 -11.66 -11.06 6.12
C VAL A 51 -11.48 -12.26 5.21
N PRO A 52 -12.52 -12.63 4.41
CA PRO A 52 -12.40 -13.65 3.41
C PRO A 52 -11.20 -13.37 2.50
N THR A 53 -10.33 -14.35 2.33
CA THR A 53 -9.25 -14.26 1.35
C THR A 53 -9.68 -14.99 0.09
N THR A 54 -9.57 -14.32 -1.04
CA THR A 54 -9.80 -14.96 -2.34
C THR A 54 -8.76 -16.05 -2.56
N SER A 55 -9.17 -17.24 -3.00
CA SER A 55 -8.21 -18.32 -3.30
C SER A 55 -7.26 -17.92 -4.43
N TYR A 56 -6.00 -18.34 -4.32
CA TYR A 56 -4.96 -17.98 -5.27
C TYR A 56 -3.99 -19.13 -5.55
N THR A 57 -3.26 -19.01 -6.65
CA THR A 57 -2.06 -19.80 -6.95
C THR A 57 -0.86 -18.88 -7.06
N LEU A 58 0.32 -19.42 -6.75
CA LEU A 58 1.60 -18.72 -6.84
C LEU A 58 2.45 -19.34 -7.93
N LYS A 59 3.03 -18.49 -8.78
CA LYS A 59 4.02 -18.90 -9.77
C LYS A 59 5.22 -17.96 -9.71
N GLN A 60 6.35 -18.45 -9.21
CA GLN A 60 7.61 -17.74 -9.33
C GLN A 60 8.08 -17.76 -10.78
N TRP A 61 8.58 -16.63 -11.25
CA TRP A 61 9.29 -16.55 -12.52
C TRP A 61 10.65 -17.24 -12.39
N GLU A 62 11.23 -17.62 -13.53
CA GLU A 62 12.58 -18.17 -13.52
C GLU A 62 13.56 -17.14 -12.94
N PHE A 63 14.25 -17.56 -11.88
CA PHE A 63 15.13 -16.69 -11.13
C PHE A 63 16.22 -16.08 -12.01
N GLY A 64 16.43 -14.78 -11.83
CA GLY A 64 17.51 -14.05 -12.48
C GLY A 64 17.42 -13.99 -14.00
N ALA A 65 16.31 -14.39 -14.65
CA ALA A 65 16.19 -14.33 -16.10
C ALA A 65 15.76 -12.94 -16.58
N GLN A 66 14.57 -12.51 -16.19
CA GLN A 66 13.97 -11.26 -16.63
C GLN A 66 13.05 -10.73 -15.52
N VAL A 67 13.02 -9.40 -15.35
CA VAL A 67 12.12 -8.72 -14.39
C VAL A 67 11.44 -7.54 -15.08
N PRO A 68 10.23 -7.11 -14.65
CA PRO A 68 9.65 -5.86 -15.14
C PRO A 68 10.60 -4.67 -14.89
N SER A 69 10.67 -3.71 -15.83
CA SER A 69 11.61 -2.59 -15.73
C SER A 69 11.46 -1.79 -14.44
N THR A 70 10.22 -1.54 -13.99
CA THR A 70 10.01 -0.82 -12.72
C THR A 70 10.50 -1.63 -11.51
N CYS A 71 10.50 -2.98 -11.57
CA CYS A 71 11.12 -3.80 -10.52
C CYS A 71 12.62 -3.63 -10.42
N PHE A 72 13.28 -3.53 -11.58
CA PHE A 72 14.69 -3.17 -11.62
C PHE A 72 14.92 -1.77 -11.04
N ASP A 73 14.15 -0.78 -11.50
CA ASP A 73 14.34 0.62 -11.12
C ASP A 73 14.09 0.87 -9.63
N ILE A 74 13.05 0.26 -9.06
CA ILE A 74 12.74 0.36 -7.62
C ILE A 74 13.84 -0.30 -6.80
N ALA A 75 14.29 -1.52 -7.16
CA ALA A 75 15.38 -2.16 -6.43
C ALA A 75 16.67 -1.32 -6.41
N VAL A 76 17.00 -0.70 -7.56
CA VAL A 76 18.16 0.19 -7.70
C VAL A 76 17.98 1.48 -6.89
N ARG A 77 16.79 2.10 -6.96
CA ARG A 77 16.48 3.37 -6.28
C ARG A 77 16.50 3.23 -4.77
N GLU A 78 15.83 2.21 -4.26
CA GLU A 78 15.64 1.98 -2.82
C GLU A 78 16.90 1.41 -2.16
N LYS A 79 17.83 0.84 -2.93
CA LYS A 79 19.12 0.25 -2.46
C LYS A 79 18.98 -0.86 -1.42
N GLY A 80 17.77 -1.27 -1.09
CA GLY A 80 17.47 -2.35 -0.15
C GLY A 80 17.60 -3.75 -0.76
N CYS A 81 17.62 -3.87 -2.09
CA CYS A 81 17.66 -5.15 -2.78
C CYS A 81 18.71 -5.16 -3.89
N ALA A 82 19.56 -6.19 -3.90
CA ALA A 82 20.38 -6.46 -5.07
C ALA A 82 19.48 -6.95 -6.21
N VAL A 83 19.72 -6.47 -7.42
CA VAL A 83 18.86 -6.78 -8.58
C VAL A 83 18.82 -8.29 -8.87
N ASP A 84 19.93 -8.98 -8.66
CA ASP A 84 20.04 -10.43 -8.80
C ASP A 84 19.44 -11.20 -7.62
N ALA A 85 18.97 -10.52 -6.56
CA ALA A 85 18.22 -11.09 -5.44
C ALA A 85 16.71 -10.86 -5.56
N LEU A 86 16.25 -10.24 -6.66
CA LEU A 86 14.82 -10.06 -6.94
C LEU A 86 14.17 -11.37 -7.36
N GLU A 87 13.03 -11.64 -6.73
CA GLU A 87 12.09 -12.67 -7.11
C GLU A 87 10.86 -11.99 -7.71
N VAL A 88 10.41 -12.47 -8.87
CA VAL A 88 9.15 -12.03 -9.47
C VAL A 88 8.15 -13.17 -9.32
N TRP A 89 6.98 -12.84 -8.79
CA TRP A 89 5.89 -13.77 -8.53
C TRP A 89 4.63 -13.30 -9.23
N ASP A 90 3.97 -14.21 -9.93
CA ASP A 90 2.59 -14.03 -10.35
C ASP A 90 1.66 -14.69 -9.34
N ILE A 91 0.72 -13.89 -8.84
CA ILE A 91 -0.37 -14.33 -7.97
C ILE A 91 -1.65 -14.33 -8.81
N THR A 92 -2.22 -15.52 -9.05
CA THR A 92 -3.47 -15.64 -9.81
C THR A 92 -4.62 -15.90 -8.86
N TYR A 93 -5.52 -14.94 -8.71
CA TYR A 93 -6.73 -15.07 -7.89
C TYR A 93 -7.88 -15.70 -8.69
N SER A 94 -8.74 -16.47 -8.01
CA SER A 94 -9.84 -17.20 -8.65
C SER A 94 -10.94 -16.32 -9.25
N ASP A 95 -11.12 -15.11 -8.74
CA ASP A 95 -12.01 -14.06 -9.26
C ASP A 95 -11.33 -13.13 -10.28
N CYS A 96 -10.07 -13.41 -10.65
CA CYS A 96 -9.35 -12.69 -11.71
C CYS A 96 -8.54 -13.67 -12.58
N PRO A 97 -9.20 -14.65 -13.22
CA PRO A 97 -8.52 -15.69 -13.97
C PRO A 97 -7.77 -15.11 -15.18
N GLY A 98 -6.53 -15.55 -15.36
CA GLY A 98 -5.68 -15.18 -16.50
C GLY A 98 -4.99 -13.81 -16.38
N VAL A 99 -5.22 -13.06 -15.29
CA VAL A 99 -4.65 -11.73 -15.08
C VAL A 99 -3.96 -11.69 -13.72
N PRO A 100 -2.69 -12.15 -13.66
CA PRO A 100 -1.99 -12.23 -12.39
C PRO A 100 -1.64 -10.85 -11.84
N THR A 101 -1.74 -10.72 -10.52
CA THR A 101 -1.07 -9.67 -9.77
C THR A 101 0.41 -10.01 -9.70
N THR A 102 1.25 -9.13 -10.22
CA THR A 102 2.70 -9.35 -10.26
C THR A 102 3.35 -8.69 -9.05
N VAL A 103 4.13 -9.45 -8.30
CA VAL A 103 4.85 -9.03 -7.10
C VAL A 103 6.34 -9.16 -7.33
N CYS A 104 7.08 -8.08 -7.07
CA CYS A 104 8.54 -8.05 -7.08
C CYS A 104 9.04 -8.02 -5.65
N ARG A 105 9.55 -9.15 -5.18
CA ARG A 105 9.97 -9.37 -3.79
C ARG A 105 11.47 -9.55 -3.74
N CYS A 106 12.16 -8.87 -2.84
CA CYS A 106 13.53 -9.23 -2.53
C CYS A 106 13.57 -10.54 -1.73
N ASN A 107 14.49 -11.44 -2.04
CA ASN A 107 14.54 -12.75 -1.38
C ASN A 107 14.68 -12.68 0.16
N ASN A 108 15.31 -11.61 0.67
CA ASN A 108 15.52 -11.32 2.08
C ASN A 108 14.44 -10.41 2.71
N ALA A 109 13.37 -10.08 1.99
CA ALA A 109 12.26 -9.32 2.55
C ALA A 109 11.57 -10.10 3.68
N GLN A 110 11.21 -9.41 4.76
CA GLN A 110 10.67 -10.04 5.98
C GLN A 110 9.34 -10.74 5.76
N VAL A 111 8.49 -10.21 4.88
CA VAL A 111 7.15 -10.78 4.64
C VAL A 111 7.25 -11.91 3.60
N PRO A 112 6.78 -13.14 3.92
CA PRO A 112 6.76 -14.25 2.98
C PRO A 112 5.68 -14.06 1.91
N ILE A 113 5.89 -14.63 0.71
CA ILE A 113 5.01 -14.45 -0.45
C ILE A 113 3.56 -14.91 -0.17
N GLU A 114 3.38 -15.93 0.66
CA GLU A 114 2.07 -16.43 1.05
C GLU A 114 1.29 -15.40 1.88
N THR A 115 1.97 -14.69 2.78
CA THR A 115 1.34 -13.61 3.55
C THR A 115 0.96 -12.45 2.64
N ILE A 116 1.83 -12.06 1.72
CA ILE A 116 1.54 -11.01 0.72
C ILE A 116 0.33 -11.38 -0.12
N ALA A 117 0.32 -12.60 -0.67
CA ALA A 117 -0.78 -13.10 -1.48
C ALA A 117 -2.10 -13.17 -0.72
N LYS A 118 -2.05 -13.59 0.55
CA LYS A 118 -3.20 -13.54 1.44
C LYS A 118 -3.71 -12.11 1.61
N ARG A 119 -2.85 -11.14 1.97
CA ARG A 119 -3.26 -9.75 2.23
C ARG A 119 -3.81 -9.05 0.99
N ILE A 120 -3.17 -9.22 -0.17
CA ILE A 120 -3.68 -8.69 -1.44
C ILE A 120 -5.03 -9.36 -1.77
N GLY A 121 -5.17 -10.66 -1.54
CA GLY A 121 -6.42 -11.40 -1.75
C GLY A 121 -7.56 -11.05 -0.80
N GLN A 122 -7.25 -10.33 0.28
CA GLN A 122 -8.19 -9.75 1.24
C GLN A 122 -8.65 -8.33 0.86
N ILE A 123 -8.12 -7.75 -0.22
CA ILE A 123 -8.70 -6.56 -0.85
C ILE A 123 -9.76 -7.02 -1.87
N PRO A 124 -10.98 -6.45 -1.86
CA PRO A 124 -11.99 -6.80 -2.84
C PRO A 124 -11.51 -6.57 -4.29
N VAL A 125 -11.95 -7.42 -5.22
CA VAL A 125 -11.40 -7.44 -6.60
C VAL A 125 -11.52 -6.11 -7.32
N LYS A 126 -12.62 -5.40 -7.08
CA LYS A 126 -12.87 -4.09 -7.66
C LYS A 126 -11.94 -3.00 -7.13
N GLY A 127 -11.30 -3.23 -5.97
CA GLY A 127 -10.25 -2.37 -5.44
C GLY A 127 -8.87 -2.76 -5.94
N ARG A 128 -8.45 -4.02 -5.72
CA ARG A 128 -7.07 -4.44 -6.00
C ARG A 128 -6.70 -4.49 -7.47
N GLN A 129 -7.67 -4.59 -8.38
CA GLN A 129 -7.41 -4.59 -9.83
C GLN A 129 -6.79 -3.29 -10.36
N TYR A 130 -6.82 -2.22 -9.57
CA TYR A 130 -6.20 -0.94 -9.91
C TYR A 130 -4.74 -0.84 -9.50
N THR A 131 -4.20 -1.80 -8.75
CA THR A 131 -2.76 -1.85 -8.44
C THR A 131 -2.02 -2.63 -9.51
N ARG A 132 -0.96 -2.02 -10.05
CA ARG A 132 -0.19 -2.57 -11.18
C ARG A 132 0.85 -3.57 -10.72
N TYR A 133 1.72 -3.16 -9.78
CA TYR A 133 2.74 -4.00 -9.17
C TYR A 133 2.81 -3.79 -7.64
N TRP A 134 3.24 -4.84 -6.94
CA TRP A 134 3.60 -4.76 -5.53
C TRP A 134 5.09 -5.03 -5.36
N TYR A 135 5.79 -4.16 -4.63
CA TYR A 135 7.22 -4.27 -4.36
C TYR A 135 7.43 -4.55 -2.90
N ILE A 136 8.13 -5.63 -2.60
CA ILE A 136 8.35 -6.08 -1.22
C ILE A 136 9.85 -6.08 -0.97
N LEU A 137 10.31 -5.12 -0.17
CA LEU A 137 11.73 -4.87 0.08
C LEU A 137 12.07 -5.12 1.55
N PRO A 138 13.33 -5.46 1.85
CA PRO A 138 13.76 -5.53 3.22
C PRO A 138 13.88 -4.13 3.83
N LYS A 139 13.69 -4.03 5.14
CA LYS A 139 14.02 -2.84 5.94
C LYS A 139 14.83 -3.26 7.16
N THR A 140 15.74 -2.43 7.64
CA THR A 140 16.38 -2.69 8.94
C THR A 140 15.38 -2.46 10.08
N GLY A 141 15.25 -3.42 10.99
CA GLY A 141 14.29 -3.36 12.10
C GLY A 141 13.03 -4.20 11.85
N ARG A 142 12.01 -4.00 12.69
CA ARG A 142 10.71 -4.69 12.61
C ARG A 142 9.56 -3.75 12.23
N ASP A 143 9.87 -2.52 11.86
CA ASP A 143 8.85 -1.58 11.44
C ASP A 143 8.46 -1.86 9.99
N CYS A 144 7.24 -1.48 9.62
CA CYS A 144 6.78 -1.42 8.25
C CYS A 144 6.81 0.02 7.77
N ASP A 145 7.38 0.26 6.60
CA ASP A 145 7.13 1.46 5.80
C ASP A 145 6.44 1.08 4.51
N ALA A 146 5.54 1.93 4.06
CA ALA A 146 4.83 1.75 2.81
C ALA A 146 4.68 3.08 2.09
N TYR A 147 4.59 3.02 0.76
CA TYR A 147 4.17 4.14 -0.06
C TYR A 147 3.58 3.65 -1.38
N THR A 148 2.80 4.52 -1.99
CA THR A 148 2.19 4.31 -3.30
C THR A 148 2.79 5.27 -4.33
N ASP A 149 3.29 4.75 -5.45
CA ASP A 149 3.60 5.56 -6.63
C ASP A 149 2.31 5.80 -7.41
N ILE A 150 1.69 6.95 -7.14
CA ILE A 150 0.44 7.39 -7.74
C ILE A 150 0.54 7.52 -9.27
N GLY A 151 1.72 7.81 -9.81
CA GLY A 151 1.91 7.96 -11.25
C GLY A 151 1.77 6.64 -12.02
N THR A 152 2.01 5.52 -11.34
CA THR A 152 2.03 4.18 -11.95
C THR A 152 1.08 3.18 -11.29
N ASN A 153 0.40 3.57 -10.21
CA ASN A 153 -0.42 2.70 -9.36
C ASN A 153 0.34 1.50 -8.79
N ASP A 154 1.59 1.75 -8.41
CA ASP A 154 2.47 0.75 -7.83
C ASP A 154 2.54 0.93 -6.30
N ILE A 155 2.60 -0.18 -5.56
CA ILE A 155 2.69 -0.14 -4.10
C ILE A 155 4.02 -0.73 -3.65
N VAL A 156 4.74 0.00 -2.80
CA VAL A 156 6.01 -0.44 -2.21
C VAL A 156 5.82 -0.65 -0.71
N LEU A 157 6.19 -1.84 -0.25
CA LEU A 157 6.19 -2.24 1.16
C LEU A 157 7.62 -2.60 1.57
N GLN A 158 8.08 -2.05 2.70
CA GLN A 158 9.42 -2.27 3.22
C GLN A 158 9.36 -2.73 4.68
N GLY A 159 9.99 -3.86 5.01
CA GLY A 159 10.02 -4.39 6.38
C GLY A 159 8.89 -5.36 6.70
N ASP A 160 8.42 -5.38 7.95
CA ASP A 160 7.45 -6.37 8.47
C ASP A 160 5.99 -5.95 8.23
N CYS A 161 5.64 -5.70 6.97
CA CYS A 161 4.32 -5.23 6.55
C CYS A 161 3.29 -6.39 6.48
N THR A 162 2.84 -6.88 7.63
CA THR A 162 1.93 -8.04 7.74
C THR A 162 0.46 -7.67 7.99
N SER A 163 0.17 -6.40 8.31
CA SER A 163 -1.19 -5.94 8.60
C SER A 163 -1.97 -5.65 7.32
N LEU A 164 -3.19 -6.19 7.20
CA LEU A 164 -4.14 -5.88 6.12
C LEU A 164 -4.44 -4.38 6.04
N TYR A 165 -4.43 -3.68 7.17
CA TYR A 165 -4.58 -2.23 7.25
C TYR A 165 -3.63 -1.51 6.27
N ILE A 166 -2.35 -1.89 6.21
CA ILE A 166 -1.36 -1.25 5.34
C ILE A 166 -1.72 -1.48 3.87
N TYR A 167 -2.15 -2.69 3.50
CA TYR A 167 -2.50 -3.02 2.11
C TYR A 167 -3.74 -2.25 1.65
N LEU A 168 -4.74 -2.09 2.53
CA LEU A 168 -5.93 -1.29 2.24
C LEU A 168 -5.61 0.21 2.17
N HIS A 169 -4.74 0.70 3.05
CA HIS A 169 -4.29 2.10 3.04
C HIS A 169 -3.59 2.44 1.73
N GLU A 170 -2.61 1.66 1.29
CA GLU A 170 -1.92 1.90 0.03
C GLU A 170 -2.85 1.71 -1.18
N ALA A 171 -3.75 0.71 -1.15
CA ALA A 171 -4.76 0.56 -2.18
C ALA A 171 -5.72 1.77 -2.24
N ALA A 172 -5.96 2.46 -1.13
CA ALA A 172 -6.79 3.66 -1.11
C ALA A 172 -6.14 4.82 -1.86
N HIS A 173 -4.82 5.00 -1.73
CA HIS A 173 -4.06 5.97 -2.52
C HIS A 173 -4.16 5.67 -4.02
N VAL A 174 -4.05 4.40 -4.42
CA VAL A 174 -4.25 3.99 -5.82
C VAL A 174 -5.66 4.37 -6.30
N LEU A 175 -6.70 4.08 -5.51
CA LEU A 175 -8.08 4.33 -5.91
C LEU A 175 -8.42 5.82 -6.00
N GLU A 176 -7.86 6.66 -5.12
CA GLU A 176 -8.17 8.09 -5.07
C GLU A 176 -7.53 8.91 -6.20
N CYS A 177 -6.42 8.42 -6.77
CA CYS A 177 -5.63 9.16 -7.76
C CYS A 177 -5.65 8.53 -9.17
N GLY A 178 -5.72 7.21 -9.27
CA GLY A 178 -5.54 6.48 -10.55
C GLY A 178 -6.65 5.50 -10.90
N GLY A 179 -7.50 5.12 -9.94
CA GLY A 179 -8.60 4.17 -10.15
C GLY A 179 -9.96 4.86 -10.30
N VAL A 180 -10.75 4.78 -9.23
CA VAL A 180 -12.15 5.23 -9.15
C VAL A 180 -12.36 6.69 -9.58
N HIS A 181 -11.36 7.54 -9.33
CA HIS A 181 -11.41 8.97 -9.64
C HIS A 181 -10.66 9.36 -10.91
N ALA A 182 -9.99 8.41 -11.59
CA ALA A 182 -9.30 8.68 -12.84
C ALA A 182 -10.26 8.86 -14.03
N VAL A 183 -11.52 8.47 -13.87
CA VAL A 183 -12.47 8.39 -15.00
C VAL A 183 -13.24 9.69 -15.22
N ASP A 184 -13.34 10.59 -14.22
CA ASP A 184 -14.09 11.83 -14.37
C ASP A 184 -13.47 13.02 -13.61
N LYS A 185 -12.65 13.80 -14.32
CA LYS A 185 -12.49 15.26 -14.14
C LYS A 185 -12.44 15.81 -12.70
N VAL A 186 -11.41 15.47 -11.94
CA VAL A 186 -11.04 16.25 -10.74
C VAL A 186 -9.58 16.73 -10.85
N GLY A 187 -9.38 17.76 -11.67
CA GLY A 187 -8.10 18.48 -11.78
C GLY A 187 -7.02 17.74 -12.57
N GLU A 188 -6.23 18.49 -13.33
CA GLU A 188 -5.09 17.99 -14.10
C GLU A 188 -4.20 17.09 -13.22
N LYS A 189 -4.21 15.77 -13.47
CA LYS A 189 -3.39 14.77 -12.74
C LYS A 189 -3.61 14.73 -11.21
N GLY A 190 -4.81 15.05 -10.72
CA GLY A 190 -5.06 15.25 -9.28
C GLY A 190 -5.72 14.07 -8.58
N CYS A 191 -5.23 13.74 -7.39
CA CYS A 191 -5.94 12.89 -6.43
C CYS A 191 -7.20 13.60 -5.92
N TYR A 192 -8.29 12.86 -5.66
CA TYR A 192 -9.52 13.46 -5.13
C TYR A 192 -9.28 14.24 -3.83
N SER A 193 -8.36 13.78 -2.97
CA SER A 193 -7.97 14.49 -1.75
C SER A 193 -7.42 15.90 -1.97
N HIS A 194 -7.02 16.26 -3.19
CA HIS A 194 -6.52 17.60 -3.49
C HIS A 194 -7.65 18.57 -3.87
N SER A 195 -8.86 18.05 -4.10
CA SER A 195 -10.04 18.83 -4.47
C SER A 195 -10.49 19.77 -3.35
N ALA A 196 -11.10 20.90 -3.74
CA ALA A 196 -11.70 21.83 -2.80
C ALA A 196 -12.87 21.21 -2.01
N GLU A 197 -13.60 20.27 -2.63
CA GLU A 197 -14.68 19.54 -1.96
C GLU A 197 -14.15 18.71 -0.79
N TRP A 198 -13.11 17.89 -1.03
CA TRP A 198 -12.53 17.06 0.03
C TRP A 198 -12.02 17.90 1.20
N LYS A 199 -11.23 18.95 0.89
CA LYS A 199 -10.67 19.84 1.91
C LYS A 199 -11.77 20.46 2.77
N ARG A 200 -12.84 20.97 2.14
CA ARG A 200 -14.01 21.51 2.84
C ARG A 200 -14.70 20.47 3.74
N LEU A 201 -14.86 19.23 3.28
CA LEU A 201 -15.49 18.18 4.08
C LEU A 201 -14.64 17.83 5.31
N VAL A 202 -13.33 17.72 5.13
CA VAL A 202 -12.39 17.50 6.23
C VAL A 202 -12.41 18.68 7.21
N ASP A 203 -12.49 19.93 6.73
CA ASP A 203 -12.57 21.13 7.57
C ASP A 203 -13.86 21.21 8.40
N MET A 204 -14.97 20.65 7.89
CA MET A 204 -16.26 20.56 8.63
C MET A 204 -16.24 19.54 9.77
N ASP A 205 -15.31 18.58 9.73
CA ASP A 205 -15.18 17.54 10.75
C ASP A 205 -14.22 17.98 11.86
N THR A 206 -14.52 17.58 13.11
CA THR A 206 -13.72 17.94 14.29
C THR A 206 -12.68 16.88 14.65
N CYS A 207 -12.75 15.70 14.03
CA CYS A 207 -11.81 14.61 14.24
C CYS A 207 -11.36 13.97 12.93
N VAL A 208 -10.23 13.24 13.01
CA VAL A 208 -9.69 12.40 11.93
C VAL A 208 -9.43 10.99 12.46
N PRO A 209 -9.30 9.97 11.58
CA PRO A 209 -9.11 8.58 12.00
C PRO A 209 -7.96 8.39 12.99
N GLN A 210 -6.75 8.85 12.63
CA GLN A 210 -5.55 8.69 13.46
C GLN A 210 -4.49 9.76 13.15
N ILE A 211 -3.35 9.69 13.83
CA ILE A 211 -2.26 10.67 13.70
C ILE A 211 -1.72 10.80 12.27
N SER A 212 -1.59 9.69 11.53
CA SER A 212 -1.14 9.72 10.13
C SER A 212 -2.07 10.55 9.24
N ALA A 213 -3.38 10.52 9.52
CA ALA A 213 -4.37 11.33 8.81
C ALA A 213 -4.15 12.84 8.96
N LYS A 214 -3.36 13.29 9.94
CA LYS A 214 -3.04 14.72 10.15
C LYS A 214 -1.88 15.22 9.28
N LYS A 215 -1.16 14.33 8.60
CA LYS A 215 -0.01 14.72 7.78
C LYS A 215 -0.46 15.50 6.56
N THR A 216 -1.39 14.94 5.78
CA THR A 216 -1.90 15.55 4.55
C THR A 216 -3.36 15.16 4.33
N TYR A 217 -4.07 15.90 3.48
CA TYR A 217 -5.42 15.53 3.05
C TYR A 217 -5.47 14.18 2.31
N THR A 218 -4.37 13.78 1.67
CA THR A 218 -4.20 12.48 0.99
C THR A 218 -4.15 11.35 2.01
N GLU A 219 -3.37 11.51 3.08
CA GLU A 219 -3.36 10.58 4.21
C GLU A 219 -4.72 10.54 4.90
N THR A 220 -5.39 11.69 5.09
CA THR A 220 -6.75 11.70 5.64
C THR A 220 -7.71 10.83 4.81
N TYR A 221 -7.60 10.85 3.48
CA TYR A 221 -8.45 10.06 2.60
C TYR A 221 -8.15 8.57 2.73
N ALA A 222 -6.89 8.15 2.63
CA ALA A 222 -6.51 6.74 2.71
C ALA A 222 -6.89 6.10 4.04
N GLU A 223 -6.73 6.83 5.14
CA GLU A 223 -7.12 6.41 6.49
C GLU A 223 -8.63 6.20 6.61
N ALA A 224 -9.40 7.17 6.13
CA ALA A 224 -10.86 7.09 6.12
C ALA A 224 -11.36 5.96 5.20
N ALA A 225 -10.71 5.74 4.06
CA ALA A 225 -11.05 4.66 3.13
C ALA A 225 -10.75 3.28 3.72
N THR A 226 -9.66 3.17 4.47
CA THR A 226 -9.33 1.94 5.20
C THR A 226 -10.36 1.65 6.31
N LEU A 227 -10.79 2.67 7.04
CA LEU A 227 -11.91 2.55 7.99
C LEU A 227 -13.19 2.08 7.32
N ALA A 228 -13.55 2.67 6.17
CA ALA A 228 -14.72 2.28 5.40
C ALA A 228 -14.64 0.80 4.99
N ALA A 229 -13.48 0.34 4.49
CA ALA A 229 -13.26 -1.05 4.12
C ALA A 229 -13.47 -2.01 5.31
N TYR A 230 -12.99 -1.65 6.50
CA TYR A 230 -13.22 -2.45 7.70
C TYR A 230 -14.68 -2.45 8.16
N ASP A 231 -15.34 -1.28 8.15
CA ASP A 231 -16.75 -1.14 8.53
C ASP A 231 -17.68 -2.06 7.73
N VAL A 232 -17.40 -2.22 6.43
CA VAL A 232 -18.30 -2.96 5.54
C VAL A 232 -17.95 -4.43 5.40
N ASN A 233 -16.71 -4.83 5.64
CA ASN A 233 -16.26 -6.20 5.39
C ASN A 233 -15.95 -7.01 6.65
N ILE A 234 -15.74 -6.36 7.80
CA ILE A 234 -15.24 -7.04 8.99
C ILE A 234 -16.18 -6.84 10.17
N ALA A 235 -16.27 -5.60 10.63
CA ALA A 235 -17.04 -5.26 11.81
C ALA A 235 -17.44 -3.80 11.70
N LYS A 236 -18.69 -3.52 12.08
CA LYS A 236 -19.18 -2.14 12.12
C LYS A 236 -18.31 -1.32 13.06
N ILE A 237 -17.67 -0.30 12.49
CA ILE A 237 -16.91 0.68 13.25
C ILE A 237 -17.92 1.75 13.65
N PRO A 238 -18.08 2.04 14.96
CA PRO A 238 -19.01 3.06 15.40
C PRO A 238 -18.81 4.35 14.60
N THR A 239 -19.85 4.78 13.88
CA THR A 239 -19.78 6.03 13.12
C THR A 239 -19.75 7.16 14.13
N LEU A 240 -18.62 7.86 14.21
CA LEU A 240 -18.48 8.97 15.13
C LEU A 240 -18.82 10.26 14.40
N GLY A 241 -19.81 10.98 14.95
CA GLY A 241 -20.35 12.19 14.35
C GLY A 241 -19.31 13.27 14.07
N CYS A 242 -18.14 13.21 14.72
CA CYS A 242 -17.04 14.15 14.52
C CYS A 242 -16.30 13.99 13.19
N MET A 243 -16.44 12.85 12.49
CA MET A 243 -15.85 12.58 11.17
C MET A 243 -16.91 12.24 10.12
N LYS A 244 -18.14 12.73 10.32
CA LYS A 244 -19.29 12.34 9.51
C LYS A 244 -19.12 12.73 8.03
N ASN A 245 -18.54 13.89 7.75
CA ASN A 245 -18.48 14.43 6.39
C ASN A 245 -17.44 13.67 5.55
N LEU A 246 -16.23 13.49 6.08
CA LEU A 246 -15.16 12.75 5.41
C LEU A 246 -15.53 11.27 5.26
N MET A 247 -16.09 10.64 6.30
CA MET A 247 -16.49 9.23 6.22
C MET A 247 -17.67 9.04 5.27
N GLY A 248 -18.65 9.94 5.27
CA GLY A 248 -19.79 9.88 4.34
C GLY A 248 -19.32 9.91 2.89
N LYS A 249 -18.39 10.81 2.55
CA LYS A 249 -17.85 10.91 1.18
C LYS A 249 -17.01 9.71 0.79
N VAL A 250 -16.19 9.20 1.69
CA VAL A 250 -15.39 8.01 1.43
C VAL A 250 -16.28 6.78 1.24
N MET A 251 -17.28 6.57 2.10
CA MET A 251 -18.26 5.48 1.95
C MET A 251 -18.96 5.56 0.59
N GLU A 252 -19.39 6.75 0.18
CA GLU A 252 -19.93 6.98 -1.16
C GLU A 252 -18.95 6.50 -2.25
N HIS A 253 -17.68 6.88 -2.16
CA HIS A 253 -16.66 6.57 -3.18
C HIS A 253 -16.25 5.10 -3.26
N VAL A 254 -15.97 4.47 -2.12
CA VAL A 254 -15.31 3.16 -2.08
C VAL A 254 -16.25 2.02 -1.72
N VAL A 255 -17.47 2.30 -1.27
CA VAL A 255 -18.46 1.29 -0.89
C VAL A 255 -19.70 1.35 -1.78
N GLU A 256 -20.25 2.53 -2.04
CA GLU A 256 -21.58 2.66 -2.66
C GLU A 256 -21.51 2.86 -4.18
N LYS A 257 -20.51 3.61 -4.66
CA LYS A 257 -20.33 3.92 -6.08
C LYS A 257 -19.13 3.19 -6.68
N ASN A 258 -18.94 3.39 -7.98
CA ASN A 258 -17.73 3.02 -8.72
C ASN A 258 -17.38 1.52 -8.65
N GLY A 259 -18.41 0.68 -8.63
CA GLY A 259 -18.25 -0.77 -8.52
C GLY A 259 -17.87 -1.26 -7.12
N SER A 260 -17.98 -0.40 -6.08
CA SER A 260 -17.76 -0.76 -4.68
C SER A 260 -16.38 -1.36 -4.40
N PRO A 261 -15.28 -0.64 -4.73
CA PRO A 261 -13.91 -1.18 -4.71
C PRO A 261 -13.45 -1.74 -3.37
N PHE A 262 -13.99 -1.25 -2.25
CA PHE A 262 -13.69 -1.72 -0.91
C PHE A 262 -14.85 -2.46 -0.25
N LYS A 263 -15.84 -2.92 -1.00
CA LYS A 263 -16.88 -3.83 -0.49
C LYS A 263 -16.74 -5.19 -1.16
N TYR A 264 -16.78 -6.26 -0.38
CA TYR A 264 -16.94 -7.60 -0.96
C TYR A 264 -18.29 -7.72 -1.66
N VAL A 265 -18.23 -8.00 -2.96
CA VAL A 265 -19.39 -8.30 -3.79
C VAL A 265 -19.26 -9.73 -4.29
N ALA A 266 -20.19 -10.59 -3.89
CA ALA A 266 -20.18 -12.00 -4.26
C ALA A 266 -20.21 -12.15 -5.79
N GLY A 267 -19.30 -12.96 -6.35
CA GLY A 267 -19.19 -13.19 -7.79
C GLY A 267 -18.60 -12.04 -8.59
N ALA A 268 -18.15 -10.95 -7.96
CA ALA A 268 -17.39 -9.93 -8.66
C ALA A 268 -16.10 -10.51 -9.22
N VAL A 269 -15.71 -10.05 -10.41
CA VAL A 269 -14.47 -10.42 -11.08
C VAL A 269 -13.69 -9.19 -11.50
N CYS A 270 -12.41 -9.34 -11.82
CA CYS A 270 -11.65 -8.25 -12.40
C CYS A 270 -12.07 -7.98 -13.84
N ASP A 271 -12.09 -6.71 -14.21
CA ASP A 271 -12.43 -6.18 -15.53
C ASP A 271 -11.49 -5.03 -15.95
N VAL A 272 -10.49 -4.73 -15.13
CA VAL A 272 -9.43 -3.77 -15.43
C VAL A 272 -8.12 -4.52 -15.68
N HIS A 273 -7.44 -4.15 -16.76
CA HIS A 273 -6.15 -4.70 -17.15
C HIS A 273 -5.14 -3.56 -17.32
N LEU A 274 -4.25 -3.42 -16.34
CA LEU A 274 -3.21 -2.40 -16.38
C LEU A 274 -2.06 -2.85 -17.29
N PRO A 275 -1.44 -1.92 -18.03
CA PRO A 275 -0.31 -2.24 -18.90
C PRO A 275 0.85 -2.78 -18.07
N LYS A 276 1.49 -3.84 -18.56
CA LYS A 276 2.70 -4.41 -17.98
C LYS A 276 3.92 -3.72 -18.58
N ASP A 277 4.97 -3.56 -17.78
CA ASP A 277 6.23 -2.98 -18.21
C ASP A 277 7.01 -3.89 -19.17
N PRO A 278 7.90 -3.32 -20.00
CA PRO A 278 8.89 -4.11 -20.70
C PRO A 278 9.77 -4.88 -19.72
N LEU A 279 10.27 -6.03 -20.18
CA LEU A 279 11.15 -6.88 -19.39
C LEU A 279 12.60 -6.44 -19.53
N VAL A 280 13.33 -6.51 -18.42
CA VAL A 280 14.74 -6.17 -18.29
C VAL A 280 15.50 -7.41 -17.88
N CYS A 281 16.62 -7.68 -18.56
CA CYS A 281 17.45 -8.83 -18.21
C CYS A 281 18.36 -8.53 -17.03
N VAL A 282 18.31 -9.39 -16.02
CA VAL A 282 19.10 -9.25 -14.79
C VAL A 282 20.14 -10.35 -14.70
N GLY A 283 21.33 -10.06 -14.15
CA GLY A 283 22.38 -11.07 -13.93
C GLY A 283 23.17 -11.49 -15.18
N ASP A 284 24.48 -11.71 -14.98
CA ASP A 284 25.38 -12.14 -16.05
C ASP A 284 25.17 -13.62 -16.45
N ALA A 285 24.73 -14.45 -15.51
CA ALA A 285 24.44 -15.86 -15.77
C ALA A 285 23.27 -16.06 -16.75
N ALA A 286 22.19 -15.28 -16.61
CA ALA A 286 21.06 -15.35 -17.53
C ALA A 286 21.40 -14.80 -18.92
N ARG A 287 22.24 -13.75 -18.98
CA ARG A 287 22.83 -13.26 -20.23
C ARG A 287 23.65 -14.35 -20.91
N ALA A 288 24.57 -14.98 -20.19
CA ALA A 288 25.43 -16.04 -20.72
C ALA A 288 24.62 -17.26 -21.18
N ALA A 289 23.51 -17.56 -20.51
CA ALA A 289 22.60 -18.66 -20.87
C ALA A 289 21.61 -18.32 -22.01
N GLY A 290 21.68 -17.12 -22.60
CA GLY A 290 20.79 -16.72 -23.70
C GLY A 290 19.33 -16.48 -23.28
N LYS A 291 19.05 -16.33 -21.98
CA LYS A 291 17.68 -16.16 -21.44
C LYS A 291 17.14 -14.73 -21.59
N CYS A 292 17.96 -13.81 -22.07
CA CYS A 292 17.59 -12.40 -22.27
C CYS A 292 16.96 -12.10 -23.64
N LYS A 293 16.50 -13.11 -24.38
CA LYS A 293 15.90 -12.89 -25.69
C LYS A 293 14.70 -11.93 -25.52
N ASP A 294 14.71 -10.84 -26.29
CA ASP A 294 13.68 -9.78 -26.29
C ASP A 294 13.64 -8.85 -25.06
N ALA A 295 14.49 -9.05 -24.05
CA ALA A 295 14.58 -8.15 -22.89
C ALA A 295 15.46 -6.93 -23.17
N ILE A 296 15.08 -5.78 -22.62
CA ILE A 296 15.93 -4.59 -22.61
C ILE A 296 17.16 -4.91 -21.76
N VAL A 297 18.36 -4.75 -22.31
CA VAL A 297 19.58 -4.77 -21.52
C VAL A 297 19.68 -3.41 -20.84
N PRO A 298 19.56 -3.34 -19.50
CA PRO A 298 19.67 -2.07 -18.81
C PRO A 298 21.10 -1.57 -19.03
N ARG A 299 21.26 -0.35 -19.56
CA ARG A 299 22.59 0.27 -19.56
C ARG A 299 23.02 0.34 -18.11
N ALA A 300 24.21 -0.18 -17.79
CA ALA A 300 24.79 -0.08 -16.46
C ALA A 300 24.56 1.35 -15.96
N PRO A 301 23.93 1.54 -14.78
CA PRO A 301 23.66 2.88 -14.32
C PRO A 301 24.99 3.66 -14.25
N ALA A 302 25.05 4.86 -14.83
CA ALA A 302 26.25 5.70 -14.86
C ALA A 302 26.72 6.19 -13.46
N TRP A 303 26.21 5.60 -12.38
CA TRP A 303 26.44 5.95 -10.98
C TRP A 303 27.83 5.60 -10.46
N ARG A 304 28.70 4.90 -11.21
CA ARG A 304 30.12 4.78 -10.82
C ARG A 304 30.91 6.10 -10.90
N SER A 305 30.31 7.23 -11.29
CA SER A 305 31.06 8.50 -11.45
C SER A 305 30.42 9.77 -10.90
N ARG A 306 29.24 9.75 -10.28
CA ARG A 306 28.66 10.98 -9.71
C ARG A 306 28.33 10.80 -8.23
N ARG A 307 29.11 11.51 -7.41
CA ARG A 307 28.75 11.79 -6.01
C ARG A 307 27.33 12.35 -5.99
N PRO A 308 26.47 11.95 -5.05
CA PRO A 308 25.15 12.54 -4.94
C PRO A 308 25.29 14.04 -4.69
N VAL A 309 24.79 14.84 -5.61
CA VAL A 309 24.39 16.21 -5.31
C VAL A 309 23.14 16.05 -4.48
N LEU A 310 23.26 16.39 -3.19
CA LEU A 310 22.11 16.65 -2.33
C LEU A 310 21.24 17.68 -3.07
N ALA A 311 20.06 17.26 -3.50
CA ALA A 311 19.04 18.21 -3.94
C ALA A 311 18.49 18.84 -2.66
N ASP A 312 18.90 20.07 -2.41
CA ASP A 312 18.26 20.98 -1.48
C ASP A 312 16.80 21.22 -1.92
N SER A 313 15.89 21.29 -0.94
CA SER A 313 14.56 21.96 -0.95
C SER A 313 13.50 21.42 -1.94
N TYR A 314 12.22 21.23 -1.57
CA TYR A 314 11.32 22.07 -0.77
C TYR A 314 10.30 21.22 0.00
#